data_AF-A0A3S4IPU6-F1
#
_entry.id   AF-A0A3S4IPU6-F1
#
_cell.length_a   1.000
_cell.length_b   1.000
_cell.length_c   1.000
_cell.angle_alpha   90.00
_cell.angle_beta   90.00
_cell.angle_gamma   90.00
#
_symmetry.space_group_name_H-M   'P 1'
#
loop_
_entity.id
_entity.type
_entity.pdbx_description
1 polymer ?
#
loop_
_entity_poly.entity_id
_entity_poly.type
_entity_poly.pdbx_seq_one_letter_code
_entity_poly.pdbx_strand_id
1 'polypeptide(L)'
;MSLTCMPALFLGHGSPMNVLDDNDYTRAWRRLGEALPRPQAIVVVSAHWYTRGTGVTAMERPQTLHDFGGFPQALYDTHYPAPGSPALAQRLVELLAPVSRRAR
;
A
#
# COMPACT_ATOMS: atom_id res chain seq x y z
N MET A 1 16.50 -19.73 14.51
CA MET A 1 15.44 -18.71 14.54
C MET A 1 14.33 -19.19 13.63
N SER A 2 13.13 -19.46 14.16
CA SER A 2 11.98 -19.78 13.32
C SER A 2 11.64 -18.52 12.53
N LEU A 3 11.78 -18.56 11.20
CA LEU A 3 11.34 -17.47 10.33
C LEU A 3 9.82 -17.56 10.27
N THR A 4 9.13 -16.83 11.15
CA THR A 4 7.69 -16.67 11.06
C THR A 4 7.39 -15.96 9.74
N CYS A 5 6.79 -16.67 8.78
CA CYS A 5 6.34 -16.07 7.53
C CYS A 5 5.33 -14.97 7.86
N MET A 6 5.55 -13.75 7.35
CA MET A 6 4.57 -12.68 7.50
C MET A 6 3.33 -13.00 6.66
N PRO A 7 2.12 -12.72 7.16
CA PRO A 7 0.90 -12.99 6.41
C PRO A 7 0.77 -12.06 5.19
N ALA A 8 0.16 -12.58 4.13
CA ALA A 8 -0.33 -11.78 3.01
C ALA A 8 -1.83 -11.49 3.21
N LEU A 9 -2.25 -10.27 2.91
CA LEU A 9 -3.63 -9.82 3.11
C LEU A 9 -4.24 -9.40 1.78
N PHE A 10 -5.52 -9.73 1.60
CA PHE A 10 -6.36 -9.20 0.53
C PHE A 10 -7.50 -8.41 1.15
N LEU A 11 -7.55 -7.09 0.89
CA LEU A 11 -8.49 -6.18 1.52
C LEU A 11 -9.32 -5.47 0.44
N GLY A 12 -10.65 -5.54 0.55
CA GLY A 12 -11.52 -4.69 -0.25
C GLY A 12 -11.46 -3.26 0.27
N HIS A 13 -10.93 -2.31 -0.50
CA HIS A 13 -10.74 -0.92 -0.05
C HIS A 13 -12.04 -0.12 0.02
N GLY A 14 -13.04 -0.47 -0.80
CA GLY A 14 -14.36 0.16 -0.79
C GLY A 14 -14.33 1.65 -1.13
N SER A 15 -15.25 2.41 -0.53
CA SER A 15 -15.38 3.85 -0.71
C SER A 15 -14.20 4.61 -0.09
N PRO A 16 -13.67 5.67 -0.75
CA PRO A 16 -12.70 6.60 -0.15
C PRO A 16 -13.14 7.18 1.19
N MET A 17 -14.45 7.28 1.44
CA MET A 17 -15.00 7.75 2.72
C MET A 17 -14.54 6.93 3.93
N ASN A 18 -14.10 5.68 3.74
CA ASN A 18 -13.50 4.86 4.80
C ASN A 18 -12.26 5.51 5.46
N VAL A 19 -11.65 6.52 4.83
CA VAL A 19 -10.58 7.31 5.46
C VAL A 19 -11.10 8.19 6.60
N LEU A 20 -12.35 8.66 6.51
CA LEU A 20 -12.99 9.54 7.50
C LEU A 20 -14.00 8.82 8.40
N ASP A 21 -14.63 7.76 7.90
CA ASP A 21 -15.75 7.10 8.56
C ASP A 21 -15.32 6.07 9.62
N ASP A 22 -16.07 6.00 10.72
CA ASP A 22 -16.02 4.87 11.65
C ASP A 22 -17.17 3.89 11.35
N ASN A 23 -16.83 2.74 10.77
CA ASN A 23 -17.77 1.71 10.36
C ASN A 23 -17.21 0.30 10.62
N ASP A 24 -17.99 -0.73 10.31
CA ASP A 24 -17.58 -2.12 10.59
C ASP A 24 -16.28 -2.51 9.88
N TYR A 25 -16.06 -2.03 8.65
CA TYR A 25 -14.83 -2.30 7.89
C TYR A 25 -13.63 -1.60 8.52
N THR A 26 -13.73 -0.31 8.84
CA THR A 26 -12.60 0.44 9.41
C THR A 26 -12.23 -0.05 10.80
N ARG A 27 -13.22 -0.47 11.62
CA ARG A 27 -12.97 -1.16 12.89
C ARG A 27 -12.33 -2.53 12.71
N ALA A 28 -12.78 -3.32 11.73
CA ALA A 28 -12.16 -4.61 11.44
C ALA A 28 -10.70 -4.47 10.99
N TRP A 29 -10.39 -3.50 10.12
CA TRP A 29 -9.02 -3.23 9.68
C TRP A 29 -8.12 -2.75 10.82
N ARG A 30 -8.64 -1.92 11.73
CA ARG A 30 -7.88 -1.49 12.93
C ARG A 30 -7.53 -2.69 13.81
N ARG A 31 -8.50 -3.54 14.14
CA ARG A 31 -8.29 -4.76 14.93
C ARG A 31 -7.31 -5.72 14.26
N LEU A 32 -7.40 -5.85 12.93
CA LEU A 32 -6.45 -6.65 12.16
C LEU A 32 -5.02 -6.08 12.30
N GLY A 33 -4.85 -4.78 12.11
CA GLY A 33 -3.54 -4.11 12.27
C GLY A 33 -2.95 -4.27 13.67
N GLU A 34 -3.78 -4.23 14.71
CA GLU A 34 -3.38 -4.44 16.11
C GLU A 34 -2.97 -5.90 16.41
N ALA A 35 -3.60 -6.87 15.74
CA ALA A 35 -3.35 -8.30 15.96
C ALA A 35 -2.14 -8.85 15.19
N LEU A 36 -1.69 -8.15 14.14
CA LEU A 36 -0.60 -8.60 13.27
C LEU A 36 0.78 -8.36 13.91
N PRO A 37 1.75 -9.27 13.70
CA PRO A 37 3.13 -8.98 14.05
C PRO A 37 3.63 -7.77 13.25
N ARG A 38 4.43 -6.91 13.88
CA ARG A 38 4.90 -5.68 13.25
C ARG A 38 5.85 -6.00 12.08
N PRO A 39 5.50 -5.66 10.83
CA PRO A 39 6.39 -5.87 9.69
C PRO A 39 7.55 -4.87 9.69
N GLN A 40 8.66 -5.25 9.08
CA GLN A 40 9.76 -4.33 8.78
C GLN A 40 9.40 -3.37 7.63
N ALA A 41 8.59 -3.83 6.69
CA ALA A 41 8.06 -3.07 5.56
C ALA A 41 6.84 -3.81 4.97
N ILE A 42 6.03 -3.09 4.18
CA ILE A 42 4.85 -3.65 3.50
C ILE A 42 5.00 -3.41 2.00
N VAL A 43 4.74 -4.44 1.20
CA VAL A 43 4.55 -4.31 -0.25
C VAL A 43 3.07 -4.19 -0.51
N VAL A 44 2.62 -3.05 -1.05
CA VAL A 44 1.22 -2.79 -1.36
C VAL A 44 0.98 -3.00 -2.85
N VAL A 45 0.01 -3.84 -3.19
CA VAL A 45 -0.51 -3.99 -4.56
C VAL A 45 -1.91 -3.39 -4.58
N SER A 46 -2.12 -2.36 -5.41
CA SER A 46 -3.38 -1.62 -5.46
C SER A 46 -4.13 -1.90 -6.76
N ALA A 47 -5.45 -2.08 -6.65
CA ALA A 47 -6.34 -2.21 -7.82
C ALA A 47 -6.30 -0.96 -8.72
N HIS A 48 -6.01 0.20 -8.15
CA HIS A 48 -5.94 1.46 -8.89
C HIS A 48 -4.60 1.66 -9.61
N TRP A 49 -3.58 0.85 -9.30
CA TRP A 49 -2.28 0.92 -9.97
C TRP A 49 -2.16 -0.13 -11.08
N TYR A 50 -2.98 0.03 -12.11
CA TYR A 50 -2.99 -0.85 -13.28
C TYR A 50 -2.15 -0.27 -14.42
N THR A 51 -1.10 -0.99 -14.81
CA THR A 51 -0.12 -0.50 -15.79
C THR A 51 0.20 -1.54 -16.86
N ARG A 52 0.75 -1.10 -17.99
CA ARG A 52 1.33 -2.01 -18.98
C ARG A 52 2.72 -2.43 -18.51
N GLY A 53 2.84 -3.67 -18.03
CA GLY A 53 4.05 -4.21 -17.40
C GLY A 53 3.97 -4.16 -15.88
N THR A 54 5.08 -4.49 -15.21
CA THR A 54 5.19 -4.46 -13.74
C THR A 54 6.10 -3.32 -13.32
N GLY A 55 5.58 -2.43 -12.46
CA GLY A 55 6.32 -1.32 -11.87
C GLY A 55 6.53 -1.50 -10.36
N VAL A 56 7.55 -0.84 -9.82
CA VAL A 56 7.84 -0.76 -8.38
C VAL A 56 8.19 0.69 -8.06
N THR A 57 7.58 1.26 -7.01
CA THR A 57 7.95 2.61 -6.54
C THR A 57 9.12 2.51 -5.57
N ALA A 58 10.08 3.44 -5.68
CA ALA A 58 11.31 3.44 -4.88
C ALA A 58 11.57 4.77 -4.16
N MET A 59 10.56 5.65 -4.06
CA MET A 59 10.69 6.95 -3.39
C MET A 59 10.88 6.79 -1.89
N GLU A 60 11.83 7.50 -1.29
CA GLU A 60 12.01 7.54 0.18
C GLU A 60 10.81 8.18 0.90
N ARG A 61 10.14 9.14 0.24
CA ARG A 61 8.97 9.86 0.75
C ARG A 61 7.90 9.90 -0.34
N PRO A 62 7.12 8.82 -0.51
CA PRO A 62 6.02 8.80 -1.46
C PRO A 62 5.01 9.90 -1.18
N GLN A 63 4.50 10.53 -2.23
CA GLN A 63 3.38 11.46 -2.12
C GLN A 63 2.08 10.69 -1.94
N THR A 64 1.13 11.27 -1.18
CA THR A 64 -0.25 10.78 -1.17
C THR A 64 -0.91 11.15 -2.48
N LEU A 65 -1.46 10.15 -3.19
CA LEU A 65 -2.19 10.34 -4.43
C LEU A 65 -3.69 10.17 -4.13
N HIS A 66 -4.49 11.18 -4.46
CA HIS A 66 -5.96 11.10 -4.43
C HIS A 66 -6.46 10.83 -5.85
N ASP A 67 -6.72 9.57 -6.16
CA ASP A 67 -7.14 9.10 -7.50
C ASP A 67 -8.66 9.00 -7.67
N PHE A 68 -9.41 9.78 -6.89
CA PHE A 68 -10.87 9.82 -6.86
C PHE A 68 -11.42 11.25 -6.96
N GLY A 69 -12.67 11.38 -7.41
CA GLY A 69 -13.35 12.66 -7.67
C GLY A 69 -14.74 12.73 -7.05
N GLY A 70 -15.22 13.94 -6.75
CA GLY A 70 -16.60 14.19 -6.28
C GLY A 70 -16.82 13.96 -4.78
N PHE A 71 -15.75 13.92 -4.00
CA PHE A 71 -15.79 13.69 -2.55
C PHE A 71 -15.58 14.98 -1.74
N PRO A 72 -15.88 15.00 -0.42
CA PRO A 72 -15.63 16.16 0.43
C PRO A 72 -14.16 16.57 0.51
N GLN A 73 -13.90 17.88 0.69
CA GLN A 73 -12.54 18.44 0.79
C GLN A 73 -11.67 17.76 1.86
N ALA A 74 -12.26 17.36 2.99
CA ALA A 74 -11.56 16.68 4.08
C ALA A 74 -10.81 15.40 3.63
N LEU A 75 -11.27 14.71 2.58
CA LEU A 75 -10.54 13.58 2.02
C LEU A 75 -9.26 14.00 1.29
N TYR A 76 -9.32 15.10 0.53
CA TYR A 76 -8.17 15.66 -0.18
C TYR A 76 -7.15 16.28 0.77
N ASP A 77 -7.59 16.73 1.94
CA ASP A 77 -6.71 17.24 3.01
C ASP A 77 -6.04 16.12 3.81
N THR A 78 -6.44 14.86 3.61
CA THR A 78 -5.82 13.71 4.29
C THR A 78 -4.54 13.30 3.58
N HIS A 79 -3.45 13.23 4.34
CA HIS A 79 -2.14 12.78 3.88
C HIS A 79 -1.70 11.48 4.57
N TYR A 80 -1.07 10.60 3.81
CA TYR A 80 -0.45 9.35 4.27
C TYR A 80 1.07 9.38 3.98
N PRO A 81 1.87 10.07 4.82
CA PRO A 81 3.31 10.24 4.61
C PRO A 81 4.12 9.04 5.12
N ALA A 82 3.77 7.83 4.69
CA ALA A 82 4.53 6.64 5.07
C ALA A 82 5.95 6.70 4.50
N PRO A 83 7.00 6.36 5.28
CA PRO A 83 8.36 6.29 4.76
C PRO A 83 8.45 5.17 3.73
N GLY A 84 9.05 5.47 2.59
CA GLY A 84 9.36 4.46 1.59
C GLY A 84 10.59 3.63 1.96
N SER A 85 10.79 2.52 1.23
CA SER A 85 11.94 1.63 1.43
C SER A 85 12.65 1.37 0.09
N PRO A 86 13.59 2.24 -0.32
CA PRO A 86 14.33 2.06 -1.58
C PRO A 86 15.08 0.73 -1.63
N ALA A 87 15.64 0.28 -0.49
CA ALA A 87 16.32 -1.00 -0.40
C ALA A 87 15.39 -2.19 -0.68
N LEU A 88 14.17 -2.19 -0.14
CA LEU A 88 13.18 -3.22 -0.45
C LEU A 88 12.71 -3.13 -1.90
N ALA A 89 12.49 -1.93 -2.42
CA ALA A 89 12.10 -1.73 -3.82
C ALA A 89 13.15 -2.32 -4.78
N GLN A 90 14.44 -2.05 -4.52
CA GLN A 90 15.55 -2.64 -5.28
C GLN A 90 15.54 -4.16 -5.18
N ARG A 91 15.36 -4.72 -3.98
CA ARG A 91 15.27 -6.16 -3.77
C ARG A 91 14.11 -6.80 -4.55
N LEU A 92 12.96 -6.14 -4.62
CA LEU A 92 11.82 -6.61 -5.41
C LEU A 92 12.13 -6.65 -6.90
N VAL A 93 12.79 -5.62 -7.43
CA VAL A 93 13.19 -5.54 -8.85
C VAL A 93 14.16 -6.67 -9.23
N GLU A 94 15.06 -7.06 -8.30
CA GLU A 94 15.97 -8.19 -8.48
C GLU A 94 15.22 -9.53 -8.48
N LEU A 95 14.30 -9.72 -7.52
CA LEU A 95 13.52 -10.96 -7.39
C LEU A 95 12.59 -11.21 -8.58
N LEU A 96 12.11 -10.14 -9.22
CA LEU A 96 11.19 -10.21 -10.36
C LEU A 96 11.89 -10.40 -11.71
N ALA A 97 13.20 -10.63 -11.78
CA ALA A 97 13.89 -10.82 -13.06
C ALA A 97 13.72 -12.26 -13.63
N PRO A 98 13.50 -12.45 -14.96
CA PRO A 98 13.38 -11.47 -16.03
C PRO A 98 11.92 -11.25 -16.45
N VAL A 99 11.11 -10.55 -15.65
CA VAL A 99 9.85 -9.97 -16.12
C VAL A 99 10.19 -8.72 -16.96
N SER A 100 9.69 -8.67 -18.19
CA SER A 100 10.01 -7.64 -19.20
C SER A 100 9.80 -6.21 -18.66
N ARG A 101 10.88 -5.43 -18.63
CA ARG A 101 10.98 -4.16 -17.89
C ARG A 101 10.58 -2.94 -18.73
N ARG A 102 9.89 -1.99 -18.10
CA ARG A 102 10.08 -0.54 -18.30
C ARG A 102 10.04 0.15 -16.94
N ALA A 103 11.18 0.67 -16.48
CA ALA A 103 11.24 1.51 -15.28
C ALA A 103 10.65 2.90 -15.57
N ARG A 104 9.88 3.45 -14.63
CA ARG A 104 9.46 4.86 -14.58
C ARG A 104 9.68 5.37 -13.18
#